data_AF-A0A527HL90-F1
#
_entry.id   AF-A0A527HL90-F1
#
_cell.length_a   1.000
_cell.length_b   1.000
_cell.length_c   1.000
_cell.angle_alpha   90.00
_cell.angle_beta   90.00
_cell.angle_gamma   90.00
#
_symmetry.space_group_name_H-M   'P 1'
#
loop_
_entity.id
_entity.type
_entity.pdbx_description
1 polymer ?
#
loop_
_entity_poly.entity_id
_entity_poly.type
_entity_poly.pdbx_seq_one_letter_code
_entity_poly.pdbx_strand_id
1 'polypeptide(L)'
;MSLDQPSLRALERQLQPAPEDRLAALERVWRRFADAEALLKRGGRVIEVTPTHYKVHGLSGFARLGDIVEQRGDAGARRGEIVKIGRDEAVVAPFERSADSGIGDAVFRRGPLVVAPHASWRGRTIDALTRTIDGGPPLARGDDTSRGAQTITRFAHALREVATGTGEPPVARGYPASVFTELPKLLERAGPGGEGKGSITAIISVLVDGDDHNDPVADSVRGILDGHVVLDRTIAEQGRYPPVNPLSSISRLAGKAWSVEQRALVTRLKSMISRFEDTRDIRLLGAYQGGADAELDIAVRQVPLIYEALTQAPKDRPSTDPFSDLARHLKSKLNADAGD
;
A
#
# COMPACT_ATOMS: atom_id res chain seq x y z
N MET A 1 20.88 33.21 -0.94
CA MET A 1 21.68 32.66 0.17
C MET A 1 21.89 31.19 -0.15
N SER A 2 23.07 30.84 -0.68
CA SER A 2 23.39 29.49 -1.15
C SER A 2 23.55 28.56 0.05
N LEU A 3 22.61 27.65 0.27
CA LEU A 3 22.76 26.58 1.24
C LEU A 3 23.56 25.47 0.58
N ASP A 4 24.84 25.40 0.96
CA ASP A 4 25.80 24.38 0.55
C ASP A 4 25.32 23.01 1.07
N GLN A 5 24.58 22.27 0.24
CA GLN A 5 24.13 20.92 0.61
C GLN A 5 25.26 19.92 0.35
N PRO A 6 25.64 19.10 1.34
CA PRO A 6 26.70 18.13 1.18
C PRO A 6 26.31 17.10 0.10
N SER A 7 27.27 16.80 -0.79
CA SER A 7 27.08 15.79 -1.83
C SER A 7 26.63 14.43 -1.23
N LEU A 8 25.76 13.71 -1.92
CA LEU A 8 25.25 12.38 -1.52
C LEU A 8 26.39 11.41 -1.11
N ARG A 9 27.54 11.48 -1.77
CA ARG A 9 28.74 10.68 -1.43
C ARG A 9 29.36 11.00 -0.08
N ALA A 10 29.23 12.24 0.41
CA ALA A 10 29.70 12.65 1.73
C ALA A 10 28.78 12.11 2.84
N LEU A 11 27.47 12.11 2.60
CA LEU A 11 26.48 11.46 3.48
C LEU A 11 26.66 9.94 3.52
N GLU A 12 26.95 9.30 2.38
CA GLU A 12 27.21 7.86 2.31
C GLU A 12 28.44 7.43 3.13
N ARG A 13 29.49 8.25 3.19
CA ARG A 13 30.67 7.98 4.04
C ARG A 13 30.39 8.14 5.53
N GLN A 14 29.52 9.07 5.93
CA GLN A 14 29.09 9.23 7.32
C GLN A 14 28.14 8.12 7.80
N LEU A 15 27.53 7.36 6.87
CA LEU A 15 26.57 6.30 7.15
C LEU A 15 27.20 4.89 7.20
N GLN A 16 28.51 4.75 7.04
CA GLN A 16 29.18 3.46 7.23
C GLN A 16 29.27 3.15 8.72
N PRO A 17 28.72 2.00 9.20
CA PRO A 17 28.82 1.64 10.60
C PRO A 17 30.29 1.44 10.98
N ALA A 18 30.73 2.06 12.08
CA ALA A 18 32.05 1.82 12.64
C ALA A 18 32.20 0.31 12.93
N PRO A 19 33.38 -0.29 12.67
CA PRO A 19 33.62 -1.68 13.03
C PRO A 19 33.36 -1.87 14.52
N GLU A 20 32.45 -2.78 14.88
CA GLU A 20 31.99 -2.96 16.27
C GLU A 20 33.18 -3.15 17.22
N ASP A 21 33.31 -2.24 18.17
CA ASP A 21 34.26 -2.34 19.27
C ASP A 21 34.02 -3.65 20.03
N ARG A 22 35.08 -4.40 20.32
CA ARG A 22 35.02 -5.69 21.03
C ARG A 22 34.32 -5.53 22.39
N LEU A 23 34.42 -4.34 23.00
CA LEU A 23 33.72 -4.01 24.23
C LEU A 23 32.19 -3.94 24.04
N ALA A 24 31.72 -3.37 22.93
CA ALA A 24 30.29 -3.32 22.58
C ALA A 24 29.72 -4.71 22.24
N ALA A 25 30.53 -5.59 21.64
CA ALA A 25 30.18 -6.98 21.44
C ALA A 25 30.03 -7.72 22.78
N LEU A 26 30.98 -7.54 23.70
CA LEU A 26 30.93 -8.13 25.04
C LEU A 26 29.75 -7.61 25.87
N GLU A 27 29.48 -6.30 25.83
CA GLU A 27 28.37 -5.69 26.55
C GLU A 27 27.01 -6.23 26.09
N ARG A 28 26.82 -6.47 24.78
CA ARG A 28 25.61 -7.13 24.26
C ARG A 28 25.44 -8.54 24.82
N VAL A 29 26.52 -9.32 24.87
CA VAL A 29 26.48 -10.68 25.42
C VAL A 29 26.17 -10.63 26.91
N TRP A 30 26.82 -9.74 27.67
CA TRP A 30 26.57 -9.56 29.09
C TRP A 30 25.13 -9.14 29.40
N ARG A 31 24.60 -8.12 28.70
CA ARG A 31 23.20 -7.67 28.85
C ARG A 31 22.21 -8.80 28.59
N ARG A 32 22.52 -9.70 27.65
CA ARG A 32 21.70 -10.88 27.37
C ARG A 32 21.71 -11.90 28.51
N PHE A 33 22.77 -12.01 29.30
CA PHE A 33 22.82 -12.91 30.47
C PHE A 33 22.34 -12.24 31.76
N ALA A 34 22.41 -10.91 31.84
CA ALA A 34 21.91 -10.13 32.98
C ALA A 34 20.37 -10.01 33.01
N ASP A 35 19.70 -10.29 31.89
CA ASP A 35 18.24 -10.31 31.81
C ASP A 35 17.70 -11.67 32.27
N ALA A 36 16.96 -11.68 33.40
CA ALA A 36 16.35 -12.88 33.95
C ALA A 36 15.34 -13.54 32.99
N GLU A 37 14.72 -12.79 32.08
CA GLU A 37 13.83 -13.34 31.03
C GLU A 37 14.60 -14.12 29.96
N ALA A 38 15.90 -13.84 29.78
CA ALA A 38 16.75 -14.56 28.84
C ALA A 38 17.25 -15.91 29.39
N LEU A 39 17.21 -16.11 30.72
CA LEU A 39 17.66 -17.32 31.40
C LEU A 39 16.57 -18.42 31.45
N LEU A 40 15.29 -18.05 31.47
CA LEU A 40 14.15 -18.99 31.47
C LEU A 40 13.13 -18.61 30.39
N LYS A 41 13.11 -19.37 29.28
CA LYS A 41 12.10 -19.18 28.23
C LYS A 41 10.78 -19.85 28.62
N ARG A 42 9.80 -19.04 29.05
CA ARG A 42 8.42 -19.49 29.22
C ARG A 42 7.80 -19.75 27.84
N GLY A 43 7.24 -20.94 27.66
CA GLY A 43 6.67 -21.39 26.40
C GLY A 43 5.46 -22.28 26.64
N GLY A 44 4.73 -22.53 25.57
CA GLY A 44 3.58 -23.42 25.52
C GLY A 44 3.82 -24.61 24.61
N ARG A 45 2.78 -25.42 24.43
CA ARG A 45 2.77 -26.53 23.47
C ARG A 45 1.57 -26.43 22.54
N VAL A 46 1.79 -26.77 21.27
CA VAL A 46 0.71 -26.92 20.30
C VAL A 46 -0.22 -28.04 20.76
N ILE A 47 -1.52 -27.77 20.83
CA ILE A 47 -2.56 -28.73 21.24
C ILE A 47 -3.56 -29.03 20.12
N GLU A 48 -3.62 -28.18 19.09
CA GLU A 48 -4.51 -28.33 17.95
C GLU A 48 -3.85 -27.66 16.73
N VAL A 49 -3.98 -28.26 15.56
CA VAL A 49 -3.47 -27.72 14.29
C VAL A 49 -4.59 -27.72 13.27
N THR A 50 -4.78 -26.58 12.61
CA THR A 50 -5.68 -26.41 11.47
C THR A 50 -4.89 -25.87 10.28
N PRO A 51 -5.46 -25.80 9.07
CA PRO A 51 -4.75 -25.29 7.90
C PRO A 51 -4.27 -23.83 8.01
N THR A 52 -4.94 -23.00 8.82
CA THR A 52 -4.69 -21.54 8.87
C THR A 52 -4.18 -21.06 10.23
N HIS A 53 -4.29 -21.87 11.27
CA HIS A 53 -3.86 -21.52 12.62
C HIS A 53 -3.63 -22.77 13.48
N TYR A 54 -2.94 -22.62 14.59
CA TYR A 54 -2.80 -23.65 15.60
C TYR A 54 -3.09 -23.08 17.00
N LYS A 55 -3.50 -23.94 17.93
CA LYS A 55 -3.75 -23.56 19.32
C LYS A 55 -2.60 -23.98 20.21
N VAL A 56 -2.28 -23.15 21.18
CA VAL A 56 -1.17 -23.34 22.09
C VAL A 56 -1.65 -23.22 23.53
N HIS A 57 -1.43 -24.27 24.32
CA HIS A 57 -1.63 -24.23 25.76
C HIS A 57 -0.40 -23.67 26.48
N GLY A 58 -0.61 -22.96 27.59
CA GLY A 58 0.47 -22.47 28.44
C GLY A 58 1.04 -21.09 28.07
N LEU A 59 0.51 -20.43 27.03
CA LEU A 59 0.86 -19.04 26.68
C LEU A 59 -0.11 -17.98 27.21
N SER A 60 -1.38 -18.36 27.50
CA SER A 60 -2.46 -17.41 27.79
C SER A 60 -2.18 -16.48 28.99
N GLY A 61 -1.49 -16.98 30.01
CA GLY A 61 -1.23 -16.23 31.24
C GLY A 61 -0.22 -15.07 31.11
N PHE A 62 0.57 -15.02 30.03
CA PHE A 62 1.62 -14.00 29.88
C PHE A 62 1.78 -13.42 28.48
N ALA A 63 1.26 -14.07 27.44
CA ALA A 63 1.29 -13.53 26.10
C ALA A 63 0.29 -12.38 25.91
N ARG A 64 0.47 -11.61 24.84
CA ARG A 64 -0.42 -10.52 24.42
C ARG A 64 -0.85 -10.74 22.98
N LEU A 65 -2.02 -10.22 22.64
CA LEU A 65 -2.52 -10.21 21.28
C LEU A 65 -1.52 -9.44 20.38
N GLY A 66 -1.16 -10.01 19.24
CA GLY A 66 -0.15 -9.48 18.33
C GLY A 66 1.31 -9.77 18.70
N ASP A 67 1.56 -10.53 19.78
CA ASP A 67 2.90 -11.05 20.04
C ASP A 67 3.29 -12.08 18.96
N ILE A 68 4.55 -12.01 18.53
CA ILE A 68 5.16 -13.05 17.71
C ILE A 68 5.58 -14.20 18.60
N VAL A 69 5.38 -15.41 18.09
CA VAL A 69 5.87 -16.63 18.68
C VAL A 69 6.79 -17.36 17.71
N GLU A 70 7.66 -18.18 18.27
CA GLU A 70 8.53 -19.12 17.55
C GLU A 70 8.10 -20.53 17.92
N GLN A 71 7.47 -21.24 16.99
CA GLN A 71 7.19 -22.66 17.08
C GLN A 71 8.44 -23.44 16.66
N ARG A 72 8.77 -24.49 17.39
CA ARG A 72 9.87 -25.40 17.08
C ARG A 72 9.31 -26.81 16.92
N GLY A 73 9.31 -27.28 15.68
CA GLY A 73 8.97 -28.65 15.32
C GLY A 73 10.14 -29.32 14.60
N ASP A 74 9.90 -30.51 14.07
CA ASP A 74 10.93 -31.34 13.42
C ASP A 74 11.51 -30.70 12.16
N ALA A 75 10.69 -29.94 11.41
CA ALA A 75 11.09 -29.21 10.22
C ALA A 75 11.83 -27.88 10.51
N GLY A 76 12.02 -27.54 11.80
CA GLY A 76 12.74 -26.34 12.23
C GLY A 76 11.87 -25.32 12.96
N ALA A 77 12.40 -24.10 13.09
CA ALA A 77 11.76 -23.01 13.81
C ALA A 77 10.96 -22.10 12.87
N ARG A 78 9.66 -21.95 13.13
CA ARG A 78 8.75 -21.11 12.34
C ARG A 78 8.12 -20.03 13.21
N ARG A 79 7.69 -18.93 12.58
CA ARG A 79 7.08 -17.80 13.27
C ARG A 79 5.59 -17.70 12.97
N GLY A 80 4.85 -17.23 13.96
CA GLY A 80 3.45 -16.87 13.84
C GLY A 80 3.10 -15.73 14.79
N GLU A 81 1.89 -15.20 14.64
CA GLU A 81 1.34 -14.13 15.45
C GLU A 81 0.18 -14.64 16.31
N ILE A 82 0.11 -14.22 17.56
CA ILE A 82 -1.03 -14.52 18.43
C ILE A 82 -2.21 -13.66 17.98
N VAL A 83 -3.25 -14.32 17.48
CA VAL A 83 -4.46 -13.68 16.92
C VAL A 83 -5.68 -13.80 17.83
N LYS A 84 -5.60 -14.64 18.86
CA LYS A 84 -6.64 -14.74 19.91
C LYS A 84 -6.03 -15.28 21.20
N ILE A 85 -6.51 -14.79 22.33
CA ILE A 85 -6.17 -15.32 23.66
C ILE A 85 -7.46 -15.71 24.36
N GLY A 86 -7.59 -17.00 24.67
CA GLY A 86 -8.60 -17.54 25.57
C GLY A 86 -8.07 -17.67 26.99
N ARG A 87 -8.86 -18.28 27.88
CA ARG A 87 -8.48 -18.48 29.29
C ARG A 87 -7.21 -19.34 29.42
N ASP A 88 -7.20 -20.49 28.75
CA ASP A 88 -6.15 -21.51 28.91
C ASP A 88 -5.35 -21.77 27.62
N GLU A 89 -5.74 -21.14 26.52
CA GLU A 89 -5.12 -21.33 25.20
C GLU A 89 -4.96 -20.02 24.44
N ALA A 90 -3.98 -19.97 23.56
CA ALA A 90 -3.78 -18.90 22.59
C ALA A 90 -3.88 -19.48 21.17
N VAL A 91 -4.51 -18.75 20.26
CA VAL A 91 -4.55 -19.10 18.84
C VAL A 91 -3.46 -18.33 18.11
N VAL A 92 -2.67 -19.05 17.32
CA VAL A 92 -1.55 -18.50 16.56
C VAL A 92 -1.79 -18.70 15.07
N ALA A 93 -1.69 -17.61 14.30
CA ALA A 93 -1.64 -17.66 12.85
C ALA A 93 -0.17 -17.75 12.39
N PRO A 94 0.26 -18.86 11.74
CA PRO A 94 1.62 -18.97 11.20
C PRO A 94 1.82 -18.02 10.01
N PHE A 95 3.05 -17.51 9.86
CA PHE A 95 3.42 -16.70 8.69
C PHE A 95 3.73 -17.54 7.45
N GLU A 96 4.06 -18.82 7.65
CA GLU A 96 4.44 -19.77 6.60
C GLU A 96 3.36 -20.85 6.49
N ARG A 97 2.84 -21.09 5.28
CA ARG A 97 1.74 -22.04 5.01
C ARG A 97 2.20 -23.50 4.84
N SER A 98 3.16 -23.95 5.65
CA SER A 98 3.64 -25.35 5.60
C SER A 98 2.87 -26.24 6.57
N ALA A 99 2.55 -27.46 6.16
CA ALA A 99 1.87 -28.49 6.96
C ALA A 99 2.78 -29.14 8.03
N ASP A 100 3.72 -28.38 8.58
CA ASP A 100 4.80 -28.91 9.42
C ASP A 100 4.55 -28.66 10.91
N SER A 101 3.39 -28.09 11.26
CA SER A 101 3.02 -27.92 12.66
C SER A 101 2.45 -29.23 13.21
N GLY A 102 3.14 -29.77 14.22
CA GLY A 102 2.72 -30.96 14.95
C GLY A 102 2.10 -30.62 16.30
N ILE A 103 1.18 -31.46 16.75
CA ILE A 103 0.73 -31.44 18.15
C ILE A 103 1.93 -31.78 19.05
N GLY A 104 2.11 -31.01 20.12
CA GLY A 104 3.21 -31.16 21.08
C GLY A 104 4.40 -30.24 20.83
N ASP A 105 4.48 -29.62 19.64
CA ASP A 105 5.56 -28.69 19.28
C ASP A 105 5.69 -27.56 20.30
N ALA A 106 6.93 -27.23 20.64
CA ALA A 106 7.21 -26.19 21.64
C ALA A 106 7.06 -24.80 21.01
N VAL A 107 6.36 -23.91 21.70
CA VAL A 107 6.10 -22.55 21.20
C VAL A 107 6.60 -21.52 22.22
N PHE A 108 7.48 -20.63 21.79
CA PHE A 108 8.09 -19.62 22.65
C PHE A 108 7.68 -18.23 22.23
N ARG A 109 7.26 -17.40 23.21
CA ARG A 109 6.98 -15.98 22.96
C ARG A 109 8.26 -15.25 22.58
N ARG A 110 8.21 -14.48 21.50
CA ARG A 110 9.28 -13.57 21.03
C ARG A 110 8.98 -12.10 21.35
N GLY A 111 7.74 -11.79 21.75
CA GLY A 111 7.25 -10.43 21.97
C GLY A 111 6.70 -9.81 20.68
N PRO A 112 6.36 -8.51 20.68
CA PRO A 112 5.73 -7.86 19.54
C PRO A 112 6.68 -7.80 18.32
N LEU A 113 6.11 -7.81 17.11
CA LEU A 113 6.87 -7.49 15.90
C LEU A 113 7.21 -5.99 15.92
N VAL A 114 8.51 -5.70 16.03
CA VAL A 114 9.04 -4.34 16.00
C VAL A 114 9.88 -4.19 14.74
N VAL A 115 9.42 -3.38 13.78
CA VAL A 115 10.25 -2.90 12.67
C VAL A 115 10.90 -1.62 13.15
N ALA A 116 12.22 -1.52 13.08
CA ALA A 116 12.95 -0.33 13.51
C ALA A 116 13.85 0.16 12.36
N PRO A 117 13.28 0.89 11.37
CA PRO A 117 14.03 1.27 10.19
C PRO A 117 15.25 2.12 10.53
N HIS A 118 16.39 1.79 9.96
CA HIS A 118 17.61 2.60 10.02
C HIS A 118 17.90 3.18 8.63
N ALA A 119 18.58 4.33 8.55
CA ALA A 119 18.90 4.97 7.27
C ALA A 119 19.68 4.03 6.31
N SER A 120 20.46 3.10 6.85
CA SER A 120 21.19 2.09 6.07
C SER A 120 20.31 1.04 5.38
N TRP A 121 19.00 1.05 5.59
CA TRP A 121 18.06 0.16 4.88
C TRP A 121 17.81 0.63 3.45
N ARG A 122 18.09 1.90 3.13
CA ARG A 122 17.90 2.45 1.78
C ARG A 122 18.71 1.66 0.76
N GLY A 123 18.05 1.19 -0.29
CA GLY A 123 18.66 0.36 -1.34
C GLY A 123 18.83 -1.12 -0.99
N ARG A 124 18.45 -1.55 0.22
CA ARG A 124 18.43 -2.96 0.62
C ARG A 124 17.16 -3.64 0.13
N THR A 125 17.25 -4.95 -0.09
CA THR A 125 16.07 -5.79 -0.39
C THR A 125 15.77 -6.68 0.81
N ILE A 126 14.54 -6.60 1.33
CA ILE A 126 14.10 -7.28 2.55
C ILE A 126 12.75 -7.97 2.33
N ASP A 127 12.48 -9.01 3.11
CA ASP A 127 11.16 -9.64 3.15
C ASP A 127 10.20 -8.94 4.14
N ALA A 128 8.95 -9.42 4.21
CA ALA A 128 7.92 -8.87 5.10
C ALA A 128 8.24 -9.00 6.61
N LEU A 129 9.19 -9.87 6.98
CA LEU A 129 9.66 -10.06 8.34
C LEU A 129 10.98 -9.31 8.60
N THR A 130 11.37 -8.39 7.72
CA THR A 130 12.59 -7.58 7.79
C THR A 130 13.89 -8.39 7.73
N ARG A 131 13.83 -9.60 7.14
CA ARG A 131 15.04 -10.39 6.83
C ARG A 131 15.60 -9.93 5.49
N THR A 132 16.92 -9.90 5.38
CA THR A 132 17.61 -9.48 4.16
C THR A 132 17.54 -10.60 3.13
N ILE A 133 17.20 -10.26 1.90
CA ILE A 133 17.16 -11.22 0.76
C ILE A 133 18.13 -10.83 -0.36
N ASP A 134 18.91 -9.78 -0.13
CA ASP A 134 19.99 -9.31 -1.01
C ASP A 134 21.37 -9.94 -0.69
N GLY A 135 21.43 -10.92 0.20
CA GLY A 135 22.68 -11.55 0.64
C GLY A 135 23.56 -10.66 1.53
N GLY A 136 23.12 -9.44 1.85
CA GLY A 136 23.85 -8.53 2.73
C GLY A 136 23.67 -8.85 4.22
N PRO A 137 24.44 -8.18 5.10
CA PRO A 137 24.39 -8.39 6.55
C PRO A 137 23.02 -8.02 7.13
N PRO A 138 22.68 -8.54 8.34
CA PRO A 138 21.45 -8.19 9.05
C PRO A 138 21.26 -6.67 9.18
N LEU A 139 19.99 -6.25 9.19
CA LEU A 139 19.63 -4.84 9.24
C LEU A 139 19.99 -4.22 10.60
N ALA A 140 20.69 -3.09 10.57
CA ALA A 140 20.84 -2.23 11.74
C ALA A 140 19.47 -1.72 12.19
N ARG A 141 19.22 -1.59 13.49
CA ARG A 141 17.95 -1.03 13.97
C ARG A 141 18.10 0.47 14.20
N GLY A 142 17.13 1.25 13.74
CA GLY A 142 17.03 2.67 14.09
C GLY A 142 16.31 2.86 15.43
N ASP A 143 16.25 4.11 15.87
CA ASP A 143 15.57 4.46 17.12
C ASP A 143 14.04 4.50 16.96
N ASP A 144 13.55 4.64 15.72
CA ASP A 144 12.12 4.74 15.43
C ASP A 144 11.52 3.39 15.09
N THR A 145 10.38 3.06 15.69
CA THR A 145 9.67 1.79 15.45
C THR A 145 8.40 2.01 14.66
N SER A 146 8.20 1.22 13.60
CA SER A 146 7.02 1.28 12.73
C SER A 146 6.53 -0.14 12.41
N ARG A 147 5.38 -0.27 11.72
CA ARG A 147 4.92 -1.55 11.14
C ARG A 147 5.00 -1.47 9.61
N GLY A 148 5.39 -2.56 8.94
CA GLY A 148 5.54 -2.59 7.47
C GLY A 148 4.21 -2.46 6.71
N ALA A 149 4.27 -2.13 5.41
CA ALA A 149 3.12 -1.98 4.52
C ALA A 149 3.14 -3.03 3.39
N GLN A 150 1.97 -3.49 2.97
CA GLN A 150 1.75 -4.37 1.81
C GLN A 150 0.59 -3.83 0.95
N THR A 151 0.37 -4.40 -0.24
CA THR A 151 -0.83 -4.11 -1.06
C THR A 151 -2.11 -4.33 -0.26
N ILE A 152 -3.02 -3.35 -0.30
CA ILE A 152 -4.16 -3.29 0.63
C ILE A 152 -5.18 -4.42 0.41
N THR A 153 -5.42 -4.83 -0.84
CA THR A 153 -6.33 -5.96 -1.14
C THR A 153 -5.78 -7.28 -0.59
N ARG A 154 -4.47 -7.54 -0.75
CA ARG A 154 -3.84 -8.73 -0.18
C ARG A 154 -3.83 -8.70 1.34
N PHE A 155 -3.63 -7.53 1.93
CA PHE A 155 -3.76 -7.33 3.37
C PHE A 155 -5.17 -7.65 3.87
N ALA A 156 -6.21 -7.14 3.20
CA ALA A 156 -7.60 -7.42 3.53
C ALA A 156 -7.97 -8.91 3.38
N HIS A 157 -7.49 -9.57 2.32
CA HIS A 157 -7.70 -11.03 2.13
C HIS A 157 -7.04 -11.84 3.24
N ALA A 158 -5.80 -11.51 3.61
CA ALA A 158 -5.09 -12.17 4.69
C ALA A 158 -5.80 -11.99 6.04
N LEU A 159 -6.24 -10.75 6.35
CA LEU A 159 -7.03 -10.49 7.55
C LEU A 159 -8.34 -11.27 7.54
N ARG A 160 -9.06 -11.31 6.41
CA ARG A 160 -10.29 -12.09 6.26
C ARG A 160 -10.06 -13.57 6.57
N GLU A 161 -9.01 -14.17 6.02
CA GLU A 161 -8.70 -15.59 6.22
C GLU A 161 -8.40 -15.90 7.69
N VAL A 162 -7.59 -15.07 8.34
CA VAL A 162 -7.26 -15.21 9.76
C VAL A 162 -8.49 -15.00 10.64
N ALA A 163 -9.23 -13.91 10.43
CA ALA A 163 -10.42 -13.58 11.20
C ALA A 163 -11.51 -14.66 11.06
N THR A 164 -11.79 -15.12 9.84
CA THR A 164 -12.76 -16.20 9.61
C THR A 164 -12.28 -17.51 10.24
N GLY A 165 -10.98 -17.84 10.10
CA GLY A 165 -10.39 -19.03 10.71
C GLY A 165 -10.46 -19.04 12.24
N THR A 166 -10.44 -17.86 12.88
CA THR A 166 -10.56 -17.71 14.33
C THR A 166 -12.01 -17.64 14.83
N GLY A 167 -12.99 -17.72 13.92
CA GLY A 167 -14.42 -17.78 14.20
C GLY A 167 -15.16 -16.43 14.16
N GLU A 168 -14.55 -15.37 13.61
CA GLU A 168 -15.25 -14.11 13.40
C GLU A 168 -16.27 -14.25 12.25
N PRO A 169 -17.55 -13.88 12.44
CA PRO A 169 -18.56 -14.01 11.39
C PRO A 169 -18.33 -12.96 10.28
N PRO A 170 -18.61 -13.32 9.00
CA PRO A 170 -18.55 -12.36 7.90
C PRO A 170 -19.72 -11.37 7.97
N VAL A 171 -19.46 -10.10 7.69
CA VAL A 171 -20.45 -9.01 7.75
C VAL A 171 -20.71 -8.38 6.38
N ALA A 172 -19.67 -8.17 5.57
CA ALA A 172 -19.80 -7.55 4.25
C ALA A 172 -19.20 -8.43 3.16
N ARG A 173 -20.05 -9.10 2.37
CA ARG A 173 -19.65 -10.03 1.28
C ARG A 173 -18.51 -10.99 1.67
N GLY A 174 -18.59 -11.59 2.86
CA GLY A 174 -17.59 -12.54 3.34
C GLY A 174 -16.42 -11.92 4.12
N TYR A 175 -16.33 -10.60 4.25
CA TYR A 175 -15.32 -9.95 5.10
C TYR A 175 -15.84 -9.73 6.54
N PRO A 176 -15.07 -10.15 7.56
CA PRO A 176 -15.32 -9.81 8.96
C PRO A 176 -15.15 -8.31 9.26
N ALA A 177 -15.70 -7.85 10.39
CA ALA A 177 -15.69 -6.44 10.78
C ALA A 177 -14.28 -5.93 11.15
N SER A 178 -13.43 -6.81 11.68
CA SER A 178 -12.04 -6.50 12.03
C SER A 178 -11.23 -5.98 10.85
N VAL A 179 -11.48 -6.49 9.64
CA VAL A 179 -10.81 -6.03 8.41
C VAL A 179 -11.00 -4.52 8.22
N PHE A 180 -12.23 -4.03 8.33
CA PHE A 180 -12.56 -2.61 8.15
C PHE A 180 -12.08 -1.73 9.31
N THR A 181 -11.80 -2.32 10.48
CA THR A 181 -11.21 -1.61 11.63
C THR A 181 -9.69 -1.46 11.48
N GLU A 182 -9.02 -2.38 10.80
CA GLU A 182 -7.57 -2.35 10.58
C GLU A 182 -7.16 -1.49 9.37
N LEU A 183 -8.01 -1.38 8.34
CA LEU A 183 -7.72 -0.57 7.14
C LEU A 183 -7.36 0.88 7.49
N PRO A 184 -8.14 1.65 8.28
CA PRO A 184 -7.79 3.01 8.65
C PRO A 184 -6.45 3.11 9.39
N LYS A 185 -6.18 2.18 10.33
CA LYS A 185 -4.94 2.17 11.11
C LYS A 185 -3.69 2.05 10.24
N LEU A 186 -3.81 1.38 9.10
CA LEU A 186 -2.72 1.26 8.12
C LEU A 186 -2.64 2.51 7.23
N LEU A 187 -3.77 2.96 6.69
CA LEU A 187 -3.82 4.00 5.66
C LEU A 187 -3.53 5.41 6.22
N GLU A 188 -3.98 5.71 7.43
CA GLU A 188 -3.82 7.02 8.11
C GLU A 188 -2.39 7.28 8.62
N ARG A 189 -1.44 6.40 8.27
CA ARG A 189 -0.02 6.57 8.59
C ARG A 189 0.73 7.41 7.56
N ALA A 190 0.09 7.69 6.42
CA ALA A 190 0.58 8.64 5.43
C ALA A 190 0.08 10.05 5.75
N GLY A 191 0.86 11.07 5.43
CA GLY A 191 0.54 12.46 5.72
C GLY A 191 1.76 13.30 6.10
N PRO A 192 1.56 14.61 6.35
CA PRO A 192 2.60 15.46 6.89
C PRO A 192 2.95 15.03 8.33
N GLY A 193 4.23 14.99 8.64
CA GLY A 193 4.68 14.86 10.02
C GLY A 193 4.44 16.15 10.81
N GLY A 194 4.60 16.06 12.14
CA GLY A 194 4.60 17.23 13.01
C GLY A 194 5.74 18.22 12.69
N GLU A 195 5.77 19.35 13.39
CA GLU A 195 6.75 20.41 13.17
C GLU A 195 8.20 19.88 13.16
N GLY A 196 8.98 20.28 12.16
CA GLY A 196 10.36 19.81 11.95
C GLY A 196 10.50 18.39 11.37
N LYS A 197 9.39 17.67 11.08
CA LYS A 197 9.41 16.34 10.44
C LYS A 197 9.07 16.41 8.94
N GLY A 198 9.42 15.35 8.21
CA GLY A 198 9.07 15.18 6.80
C GLY A 198 7.61 14.75 6.59
N SER A 199 7.24 14.48 5.34
CA SER A 199 5.93 13.95 4.96
C SER A 199 6.05 12.57 4.31
N ILE A 200 5.00 11.76 4.44
CA ILE A 200 4.86 10.47 3.76
C ILE A 200 3.70 10.59 2.78
N THR A 201 3.97 10.44 1.49
CA THR A 201 2.92 10.32 0.46
C THR A 201 2.79 8.86 0.06
N ALA A 202 1.57 8.31 0.09
CA ALA A 202 1.31 6.93 -0.29
C ALA A 202 0.52 6.87 -1.60
N ILE A 203 0.98 6.05 -2.53
CA ILE A 203 0.22 5.60 -3.70
C ILE A 203 -0.03 4.12 -3.49
N ILE A 204 -1.30 3.75 -3.36
CA ILE A 204 -1.71 2.41 -2.95
C ILE A 204 -2.49 1.77 -4.09
N SER A 205 -2.01 0.63 -4.57
CA SER A 205 -2.75 -0.16 -5.55
C SER A 205 -3.86 -0.95 -4.86
N VAL A 206 -5.07 -0.83 -5.41
CA VAL A 206 -6.25 -1.60 -5.02
C VAL A 206 -6.63 -2.43 -6.23
N LEU A 207 -6.72 -3.75 -6.03
CA LEU A 207 -7.33 -4.64 -7.00
C LEU A 207 -8.80 -4.79 -6.63
N VAL A 208 -9.68 -4.53 -7.59
CA VAL A 208 -11.14 -4.64 -7.45
C VAL A 208 -11.55 -5.98 -8.06
N ASP A 209 -12.21 -6.83 -7.27
CA ASP A 209 -12.66 -8.13 -7.75
C ASP A 209 -13.79 -7.96 -8.78
N GLY A 210 -13.58 -8.53 -9.98
CA GLY A 210 -14.59 -8.54 -11.05
C GLY A 210 -14.99 -7.16 -11.59
N ASP A 211 -14.15 -6.14 -11.43
CA ASP A 211 -14.43 -4.74 -11.80
C ASP A 211 -15.65 -4.12 -11.05
N ASP A 212 -16.18 -4.79 -10.02
CA ASP A 212 -17.28 -4.27 -9.19
C ASP A 212 -16.76 -3.21 -8.21
N HIS A 213 -16.98 -1.94 -8.54
CA HIS A 213 -16.56 -0.81 -7.72
C HIS A 213 -17.25 -0.73 -6.35
N ASN A 214 -18.26 -1.58 -6.10
CA ASN A 214 -18.90 -1.79 -4.81
C ASN A 214 -18.22 -2.89 -3.98
N ASP A 215 -17.11 -3.47 -4.44
CA ASP A 215 -16.23 -4.31 -3.61
C ASP A 215 -15.98 -3.61 -2.25
N PRO A 216 -16.25 -4.29 -1.12
CA PRO A 216 -16.23 -3.63 0.18
C PRO A 216 -14.84 -3.11 0.58
N VAL A 217 -13.77 -3.72 0.10
CA VAL A 217 -12.40 -3.24 0.37
C VAL A 217 -12.14 -1.97 -0.42
N ALA A 218 -12.43 -1.97 -1.73
CA ALA A 218 -12.30 -0.81 -2.59
C ALA A 218 -13.15 0.37 -2.11
N ASP A 219 -14.38 0.12 -1.69
CA ASP A 219 -15.28 1.14 -1.15
C ASP A 219 -14.75 1.74 0.17
N SER A 220 -14.33 0.90 1.12
CA SER A 220 -13.74 1.35 2.38
C SER A 220 -12.47 2.18 2.15
N VAL A 221 -11.57 1.71 1.28
CA VAL A 221 -10.33 2.43 0.94
C VAL A 221 -10.64 3.78 0.28
N ARG A 222 -11.64 3.84 -0.61
CA ARG A 222 -12.10 5.08 -1.26
C ARG A 222 -12.68 6.08 -0.25
N GLY A 223 -13.33 5.59 0.81
CA GLY A 223 -13.83 6.39 1.91
C GLY A 223 -12.69 7.04 2.72
N ILE A 224 -11.68 6.22 3.07
CA ILE A 224 -10.56 6.61 3.93
C ILE A 224 -9.58 7.54 3.20
N LEU A 225 -9.20 7.22 1.96
CA LEU A 225 -8.18 7.98 1.23
C LEU A 225 -8.70 9.30 0.66
N ASP A 226 -7.79 10.26 0.51
CA ASP A 226 -8.05 11.59 -0.06
C ASP A 226 -8.17 11.61 -1.60
N GLY A 227 -8.32 10.47 -2.25
CA GLY A 227 -8.43 10.38 -3.70
C GLY A 227 -8.21 8.98 -4.22
N HIS A 228 -8.45 8.80 -5.51
CA HIS A 228 -8.19 7.57 -6.23
C HIS A 228 -8.05 7.85 -7.74
N VAL A 229 -7.28 6.99 -8.40
CA VAL A 229 -7.14 6.96 -9.85
C VAL A 229 -7.68 5.62 -10.32
N VAL A 230 -8.73 5.65 -11.14
CA VAL A 230 -9.35 4.45 -11.71
C VAL A 230 -8.64 4.10 -13.00
N LEU A 231 -8.09 2.89 -13.05
CA LEU A 231 -7.59 2.27 -14.26
C LEU A 231 -8.68 1.38 -14.84
N ASP A 232 -9.17 1.73 -16.03
CA ASP A 232 -10.36 1.13 -16.64
C ASP A 232 -9.95 0.18 -17.77
N ARG A 233 -10.42 -1.06 -17.69
CA ARG A 233 -10.12 -2.09 -18.67
C ARG A 233 -10.61 -1.73 -20.06
N THR A 234 -11.78 -1.12 -20.18
CA THR A 234 -12.35 -0.74 -21.49
C THR A 234 -11.50 0.30 -22.20
N ILE A 235 -10.88 1.21 -21.44
CA ILE A 235 -9.94 2.21 -21.98
C ILE A 235 -8.66 1.53 -22.48
N ALA A 236 -8.16 0.54 -21.75
CA ALA A 236 -6.98 -0.22 -22.17
C ALA A 236 -7.25 -1.04 -23.44
N GLU A 237 -8.42 -1.68 -23.54
CA GLU A 237 -8.83 -2.45 -24.73
C GLU A 237 -8.99 -1.58 -25.98
N GLN A 238 -9.23 -0.28 -25.81
CA GLN A 238 -9.22 0.72 -26.89
C GLN A 238 -7.81 1.20 -27.28
N GLY A 239 -6.76 0.71 -26.61
CA GLY A 239 -5.37 1.06 -26.91
C GLY A 239 -4.89 2.37 -26.28
N ARG A 240 -5.66 3.00 -25.38
CA ARG A 240 -5.24 4.22 -24.68
C ARG A 240 -4.52 3.89 -23.38
N TYR A 241 -3.27 4.33 -23.28
CA TYR A 241 -2.42 4.15 -22.10
C TYR A 241 -1.83 5.46 -21.61
N PRO A 242 -1.70 5.70 -20.29
CA PRO A 242 -2.24 4.87 -19.21
C PRO A 242 -3.79 4.85 -19.25
N PRO A 243 -4.45 3.74 -18.89
CA PRO A 243 -5.89 3.56 -19.08
C PRO A 243 -6.69 4.25 -17.97
N VAL A 244 -6.42 5.53 -17.73
CA VAL A 244 -7.01 6.33 -16.65
C VAL A 244 -8.38 6.83 -17.05
N ASN A 245 -9.39 6.61 -16.21
CA ASN A 245 -10.71 7.20 -16.37
C ASN A 245 -10.80 8.51 -15.55
N PRO A 246 -10.76 9.71 -16.17
CA PRO A 246 -10.75 10.99 -15.45
C PRO A 246 -12.10 11.36 -14.81
N LEU A 247 -13.20 10.78 -15.30
CA LEU A 247 -14.54 11.01 -14.74
C LEU A 247 -14.70 10.24 -13.43
N SER A 248 -14.25 8.98 -13.41
CA SER A 248 -14.30 8.10 -12.23
C SER A 248 -13.14 8.33 -11.25
N SER A 249 -12.16 9.16 -11.59
CA SER A 249 -11.01 9.49 -10.73
C SER A 249 -11.19 10.83 -10.01
N ILE A 250 -10.60 10.94 -8.82
CA ILE A 250 -10.65 12.16 -8.00
C ILE A 250 -9.41 12.33 -7.14
N SER A 251 -9.03 13.58 -6.90
CA SER A 251 -8.14 13.97 -5.80
C SER A 251 -8.83 15.06 -4.99
N ARG A 252 -9.11 14.77 -3.71
CA ARG A 252 -9.76 15.72 -2.77
C ARG A 252 -8.82 16.87 -2.40
N LEU A 253 -7.51 16.66 -2.52
CA LEU A 253 -6.50 17.69 -2.27
C LEU A 253 -6.19 18.55 -3.50
N ALA A 254 -6.67 18.19 -4.69
CA ALA A 254 -6.35 18.91 -5.93
C ALA A 254 -6.72 20.41 -5.87
N GLY A 255 -7.80 20.75 -5.16
CA GLY A 255 -8.21 22.15 -4.98
C GLY A 255 -7.22 23.01 -4.19
N LYS A 256 -6.27 22.41 -3.46
CA LYS A 256 -5.17 23.12 -2.80
C LYS A 256 -3.95 23.30 -3.71
N ALA A 257 -3.85 22.48 -4.77
CA ALA A 257 -2.72 22.49 -5.69
C ALA A 257 -2.97 23.37 -6.94
N TRP A 258 -4.24 23.57 -7.32
CA TRP A 258 -4.61 24.34 -8.49
C TRP A 258 -4.80 25.83 -8.21
N SER A 259 -4.43 26.66 -9.18
CA SER A 259 -4.92 28.04 -9.25
C SER A 259 -6.44 28.08 -9.52
N VAL A 260 -7.05 29.25 -9.35
CA VAL A 260 -8.48 29.46 -9.63
C VAL A 260 -8.80 29.16 -11.10
N GLU A 261 -7.91 29.59 -12.00
CA GLU A 261 -8.02 29.39 -13.45
C GLU A 261 -7.86 27.92 -13.84
N GLN A 262 -6.87 27.24 -13.26
CA GLN A 262 -6.65 25.81 -13.47
C GLN A 262 -7.87 24.99 -13.01
N ARG A 263 -8.44 25.33 -11.86
CA ARG A 263 -9.64 24.67 -11.34
C ARG A 263 -10.85 24.88 -12.25
N ALA A 264 -11.06 26.09 -12.74
CA ALA A 264 -12.13 26.40 -13.70
C ALA A 264 -11.94 25.61 -15.01
N LEU A 265 -10.71 25.54 -15.53
CA LEU A 265 -10.36 24.79 -16.73
C LEU A 265 -10.64 23.29 -16.56
N VAL A 266 -10.13 22.66 -15.50
CA VAL A 266 -10.36 21.23 -15.22
C VAL A 266 -11.85 20.92 -15.11
N THR A 267 -12.63 21.78 -14.46
CA THR A 267 -14.08 21.62 -14.34
C THR A 267 -14.76 21.63 -15.71
N ARG A 268 -14.38 22.56 -16.59
CA ARG A 268 -14.90 22.63 -17.97
C ARG A 268 -14.50 21.40 -18.78
N LEU A 269 -13.24 20.95 -18.67
CA LEU A 269 -12.75 19.75 -19.35
C LEU A 269 -13.52 18.50 -18.89
N LYS A 270 -13.75 18.32 -17.58
CA LYS A 270 -14.55 17.20 -17.06
C LYS A 270 -16.00 17.24 -17.54
N SER A 271 -16.63 18.41 -17.55
CA SER A 271 -18.00 18.58 -18.06
C SER A 271 -18.10 18.19 -19.54
N MET A 272 -17.13 18.65 -20.35
CA MET A 272 -17.05 18.34 -21.76
C MET A 272 -16.82 16.84 -22.02
N ILE A 273 -15.91 16.22 -21.26
CA ILE A 273 -15.68 14.77 -21.33
C ILE A 273 -16.95 14.01 -20.94
N SER A 274 -17.66 14.42 -19.87
CA SER A 274 -18.93 13.78 -19.47
C SER A 274 -19.94 13.79 -20.60
N ARG A 275 -20.20 14.96 -21.19
CA ARG A 275 -21.14 15.09 -22.31
C ARG A 275 -20.74 14.26 -23.52
N PHE A 276 -19.43 14.19 -23.81
CA PHE A 276 -18.94 13.33 -24.86
C PHE A 276 -19.19 11.84 -24.54
N GLU A 277 -19.05 11.40 -23.29
CA GLU A 277 -19.31 9.99 -22.97
C GLU A 277 -20.81 9.66 -22.91
N ASP A 278 -21.63 10.54 -22.32
CA ASP A 278 -23.08 10.36 -22.15
C ASP A 278 -23.82 10.26 -23.49
N THR A 279 -23.24 10.80 -24.57
CA THR A 279 -23.82 10.81 -25.93
C THR A 279 -23.20 9.77 -26.85
N ARG A 280 -22.36 8.85 -26.34
CA ARG A 280 -21.66 7.84 -27.14
C ARG A 280 -22.63 7.01 -28.00
N ASP A 281 -23.70 6.49 -27.41
CA ASP A 281 -24.65 5.61 -28.11
C ASP A 281 -25.39 6.35 -29.24
N ILE A 282 -25.83 7.59 -28.98
CA ILE A 282 -26.49 8.44 -29.98
C ILE A 282 -25.57 8.70 -31.18
N ARG A 283 -24.29 8.96 -30.93
CA ARG A 283 -23.29 9.15 -31.99
C ARG A 283 -23.03 7.86 -32.78
N LEU A 284 -22.94 6.72 -32.09
CA LEU A 284 -22.74 5.42 -32.74
C LEU A 284 -23.91 5.03 -33.65
N LEU A 285 -25.13 5.42 -33.28
CA LEU A 285 -26.34 5.22 -34.10
C LEU A 285 -26.48 6.24 -35.24
N GLY A 286 -25.55 7.20 -35.37
CA GLY A 286 -25.61 8.26 -36.39
C GLY A 286 -26.70 9.32 -36.15
N ALA A 287 -27.31 9.34 -34.97
CA ALA A 287 -28.39 10.27 -34.62
C ALA A 287 -27.90 11.66 -34.20
N TYR A 288 -26.58 11.85 -34.05
CA TYR A 288 -25.97 13.15 -33.78
C TYR A 288 -25.95 14.02 -35.04
N GLN A 289 -26.51 15.24 -34.93
CA GLN A 289 -26.45 16.26 -35.97
C GLN A 289 -25.75 17.51 -35.43
N GLY A 290 -24.68 17.93 -36.12
CA GLY A 290 -23.95 19.14 -35.75
C GLY A 290 -24.81 20.39 -35.86
N GLY A 291 -24.62 21.35 -34.95
CA GLY A 291 -25.34 22.62 -34.90
C GLY A 291 -26.59 22.63 -34.02
N ALA A 292 -27.04 21.46 -33.55
CA ALA A 292 -28.20 21.36 -32.66
C ALA A 292 -27.85 21.68 -31.19
N ASP A 293 -26.65 21.29 -30.74
CA ASP A 293 -26.12 21.57 -29.41
C ASP A 293 -24.66 22.03 -29.53
N ALA A 294 -24.45 23.34 -29.38
CA ALA A 294 -23.13 23.96 -29.52
C ALA A 294 -22.10 23.42 -28.52
N GLU A 295 -22.51 23.03 -27.31
CA GLU A 295 -21.60 22.50 -26.31
C GLU A 295 -21.22 21.04 -26.64
N LEU A 296 -22.18 20.24 -27.11
CA LEU A 296 -21.89 18.89 -27.61
C LEU A 296 -20.99 18.93 -28.86
N ASP A 297 -21.23 19.88 -29.77
CA ASP A 297 -20.39 20.07 -30.96
C ASP A 297 -18.94 20.38 -30.61
N ILE A 298 -18.72 21.14 -29.53
CA ILE A 298 -17.37 21.39 -29.00
C ILE A 298 -16.80 20.10 -28.42
N ALA A 299 -17.57 19.35 -27.63
CA ALA A 299 -17.14 18.11 -27.01
C ALA A 299 -16.72 17.05 -28.05
N VAL A 300 -17.53 16.85 -29.09
CA VAL A 300 -17.26 15.90 -30.18
C VAL A 300 -15.97 16.24 -30.92
N ARG A 301 -15.65 17.53 -31.07
CA ARG A 301 -14.41 17.98 -31.72
C ARG A 301 -13.19 17.92 -30.79
N GLN A 302 -13.32 18.33 -29.53
CA GLN A 302 -12.16 18.54 -28.65
C GLN A 302 -11.78 17.32 -27.81
N VAL A 303 -12.75 16.51 -27.35
CA VAL A 303 -12.47 15.38 -26.45
C VAL A 303 -11.54 14.33 -27.08
N PRO A 304 -11.66 13.97 -28.38
CA PRO A 304 -10.68 13.08 -29.01
C PRO A 304 -9.23 13.59 -28.91
N LEU A 305 -9.01 14.89 -29.11
CA LEU A 305 -7.68 15.51 -29.00
C LEU A 305 -7.18 15.54 -27.55
N ILE A 306 -8.08 15.73 -26.59
CA ILE A 306 -7.74 15.63 -25.15
C ILE A 306 -7.33 14.20 -24.81
N TYR A 307 -8.05 13.20 -25.31
CA TYR A 307 -7.72 11.80 -25.09
C TYR A 307 -6.40 11.38 -25.75
N GLU A 308 -6.10 11.92 -26.92
CA GLU A 308 -4.79 11.79 -27.56
C GLU A 308 -3.69 12.38 -26.66
N ALA A 309 -3.87 13.59 -26.14
CA ALA A 309 -2.92 14.25 -25.24
C ALA A 309 -2.69 13.50 -23.91
N LEU A 310 -3.71 12.77 -23.44
CA LEU A 310 -3.61 11.93 -22.23
C LEU A 310 -2.90 10.60 -22.49
N THR A 311 -2.64 10.24 -23.75
CA THR A 311 -1.95 9.01 -24.11
C THR A 311 -0.44 9.21 -23.98
N GLN A 312 0.23 8.30 -23.27
CA GLN A 312 1.67 8.34 -22.99
C GLN A 312 2.29 6.95 -23.12
N ALA A 313 3.48 6.88 -23.70
CA ALA A 313 4.34 5.71 -23.72
C ALA A 313 5.29 5.70 -22.50
N PRO A 314 5.78 4.53 -22.04
CA PRO A 314 6.72 4.44 -20.91
C PRO A 314 8.03 5.22 -21.08
N LYS A 315 8.39 5.54 -22.33
CA LYS A 315 9.60 6.30 -22.70
C LYS A 315 9.37 7.82 -22.75
N ASP A 316 8.12 8.26 -22.63
CA ASP A 316 7.79 9.67 -22.69
C ASP A 316 8.32 10.39 -21.45
N ARG A 317 8.64 11.66 -21.60
CA ARG A 317 9.19 12.45 -20.50
C ARG A 317 8.10 12.77 -19.49
N PRO A 318 8.41 12.78 -18.19
CA PRO A 318 7.50 13.32 -17.18
C PRO A 318 7.08 14.74 -17.53
N SER A 319 5.78 15.03 -17.44
CA SER A 319 5.26 16.38 -17.62
C SER A 319 5.66 17.26 -16.44
N THR A 320 6.23 18.43 -16.72
CA THR A 320 6.54 19.45 -15.70
C THR A 320 5.42 20.48 -15.56
N ASP A 321 4.63 20.67 -16.62
CA ASP A 321 3.45 21.54 -16.63
C ASP A 321 2.36 20.93 -17.54
N PRO A 322 1.46 20.11 -16.98
CA PRO A 322 0.47 19.39 -17.76
C PRO A 322 -0.53 20.31 -18.48
N PHE A 323 -0.75 21.53 -17.98
CA PHE A 323 -1.66 22.48 -18.59
C PHE A 323 -1.05 23.08 -19.86
N SER A 324 0.23 23.47 -19.79
CA SER A 324 0.97 23.95 -20.96
C SER A 324 1.18 22.85 -22.00
N ASP A 325 1.39 21.61 -21.56
CA ASP A 325 1.53 20.45 -22.45
C ASP A 325 0.25 20.20 -23.25
N LEU A 326 -0.91 20.17 -22.56
CA LEU A 326 -2.21 20.04 -23.21
C LEU A 326 -2.49 21.20 -24.16
N ALA A 327 -2.22 22.45 -23.74
CA ALA A 327 -2.43 23.62 -24.58
C ALA A 327 -1.59 23.58 -25.86
N ARG A 328 -0.32 23.14 -25.77
CA ARG A 328 0.55 22.96 -26.94
C ARG A 328 0.04 21.87 -27.87
N HIS A 329 -0.40 20.74 -27.32
CA HIS A 329 -0.96 19.64 -28.11
C HIS A 329 -2.22 20.08 -28.88
N LEU A 330 -3.17 20.75 -28.21
CA LEU A 330 -4.38 21.25 -28.85
C LEU A 330 -4.06 22.28 -29.94
N LYS A 331 -3.12 23.19 -29.70
CA LYS A 331 -2.68 24.18 -30.70
C LYS A 331 -2.02 23.53 -31.92
N SER A 332 -1.18 22.51 -31.73
CA SER A 332 -0.50 21.86 -32.86
C SER A 332 -1.48 21.14 -33.78
N LYS A 333 -2.55 20.56 -33.21
CA LYS A 333 -3.59 19.88 -33.98
C LYS A 333 -4.49 20.85 -34.74
N LEU A 334 -4.91 21.95 -34.08
CA LEU A 334 -5.66 23.03 -34.74
C LEU A 334 -4.92 23.62 -35.96
N ASN A 335 -3.60 23.78 -35.86
CA ASN A 335 -2.80 24.30 -36.97
C ASN A 335 -2.61 23.28 -38.11
N ALA A 336 -2.68 21.98 -37.81
CA ALA A 336 -2.62 20.94 -38.83
C ALA A 336 -3.91 20.88 -39.64
N ASP A 337 -5.07 20.99 -38.98
CA ASP A 337 -6.38 21.00 -39.64
C ASP A 337 -6.66 22.27 -40.46
N ALA A 338 -5.94 23.37 -40.20
CA ALA A 338 -6.07 24.63 -40.95
C ALA A 338 -5.14 24.73 -42.17
N GLY A 339 -4.28 23.72 -42.37
CA GLY A 339 -3.29 23.67 -43.46
C GLY A 339 -3.68 22.79 -44.66
N ASP A 340 -4.82 22.10 -44.58
CA ASP A 340 -5.50 21.36 -45.67
C ASP A 340 -6.71 22.16 -46.20
#